data_AF-A0A6G2HI08-F1
#
_entry.id   AF-A0A6G2HI08-F1
#
_cell.length_a   1.000
_cell.length_b   1.000
_cell.length_c   1.000
_cell.angle_alpha   90.00
_cell.angle_beta   90.00
_cell.angle_gamma   90.00
#
_symmetry.space_group_name_H-M   'P 1'
#
loop_
_entity.id
_entity.type
_entity.pdbx_description
1 polymer ?
#
loop_
_entity_poly.entity_id
_entity_poly.type
_entity_poly.pdbx_seq_one_letter_code
_entity_poly.pdbx_strand_id
1 'polypeptide(L)'
;MSDDPRVRVFVDLFNIYYSDWDTPGDTDELKPEHVDFDDNLSGNWGRCGSRSDGTIVYKINRQKWIDWDVNRRLMLIIHELGHVEHAHHKPSFWKQVIDIYETFKDREDEVDEAIAGDIDWAQVAKHLTRDPNSKTVDRRCETVDERREKMADALDYDGYVPAY
;
A
#
# COMPACT_ATOMS: atom_id res chain seq x y z
N MET A 1 -8.62 -21.59 7.43
CA MET A 1 -8.32 -20.16 7.38
C MET A 1 -6.87 -20.02 6.96
N SER A 2 -6.53 -19.03 6.15
CA SER A 2 -5.21 -18.94 5.51
C SER A 2 -4.12 -18.63 6.55
N ASP A 3 -3.30 -19.62 6.92
CA ASP A 3 -2.08 -19.43 7.72
C ASP A 3 -0.95 -18.76 6.91
N ASP A 4 -1.30 -18.02 5.86
CA ASP A 4 -0.32 -17.41 5.00
C ASP A 4 0.31 -16.18 5.68
N PRO A 5 1.64 -16.16 5.88
CA PRO A 5 2.30 -15.04 6.56
C PRO A 5 2.08 -13.70 5.86
N ARG A 6 1.81 -13.70 4.55
CA ARG A 6 1.56 -12.48 3.78
C ARG A 6 0.22 -11.83 4.14
N VAL A 7 -0.77 -12.64 4.52
CA VAL A 7 -2.05 -12.14 5.01
C VAL A 7 -1.88 -11.52 6.39
N ARG A 8 -1.06 -12.12 7.26
CA ARG A 8 -0.76 -11.58 8.60
C ARG A 8 -0.09 -10.21 8.49
N VAL A 9 0.99 -10.11 7.71
CA VAL A 9 1.67 -8.83 7.42
C VAL A 9 0.68 -7.77 6.95
N PHE A 10 -0.22 -8.10 6.01
CA PHE A 10 -1.22 -7.15 5.54
C PHE A 10 -2.20 -6.72 6.64
N VAL A 11 -2.71 -7.66 7.43
CA VAL A 11 -3.65 -7.38 8.53
C VAL A 11 -3.00 -6.51 9.60
N ASP A 12 -1.77 -6.82 10.01
CA ASP A 12 -1.06 -6.06 11.03
C ASP A 12 -0.82 -4.62 10.57
N LEU A 13 -0.34 -4.44 9.33
CA LEU A 13 -0.18 -3.11 8.72
C LEU A 13 -1.51 -2.38 8.52
N PHE A 14 -2.58 -3.10 8.17
CA PHE A 14 -3.92 -2.53 8.07
C PHE A 14 -4.37 -1.97 9.42
N ASN A 15 -4.24 -2.74 10.50
CA ASN A 15 -4.65 -2.31 11.84
C ASN A 15 -3.79 -1.18 12.41
N ILE A 16 -2.52 -1.07 11.99
CA ILE A 16 -1.66 0.08 12.33
C ILE A 16 -2.23 1.39 11.75
N TYR A 17 -2.73 1.37 10.51
CA TYR A 17 -3.24 2.58 9.87
C TYR A 17 -4.73 2.83 10.13
N TYR A 18 -5.54 1.79 10.00
CA TYR A 18 -6.99 1.80 10.14
C TYR A 18 -7.41 1.25 11.51
N SER A 19 -6.83 1.79 12.60
CA SER A 19 -7.07 1.31 13.96
C SER A 19 -8.52 1.45 14.42
N ASP A 20 -9.29 2.36 13.81
CA ASP A 20 -10.69 2.62 14.12
C ASP A 20 -11.64 2.03 13.05
N TRP A 21 -11.19 1.05 12.28
CA TRP A 21 -12.00 0.46 11.22
C TRP A 21 -13.18 -0.35 11.78
N ASP A 22 -14.39 0.00 11.34
CA ASP A 22 -15.62 -0.72 11.67
C ASP A 22 -15.64 -2.07 10.93
N THR A 23 -15.16 -3.12 11.60
CA THR A 23 -15.11 -4.46 10.99
C THR A 23 -16.46 -5.16 11.02
N PRO A 24 -16.73 -6.07 10.06
CA PRO A 24 -17.91 -6.91 10.11
C PRO A 24 -17.92 -7.80 11.36
N GLY A 25 -18.92 -7.62 12.22
CA GLY A 25 -19.15 -8.51 13.37
C GLY A 25 -18.67 -7.99 14.73
N ASP A 26 -18.66 -6.68 14.95
CA ASP A 26 -18.36 -6.02 16.24
C ASP A 26 -16.97 -6.37 16.80
N THR A 27 -15.93 -6.35 15.94
CA THR A 27 -14.55 -6.41 16.42
C THR A 27 -13.82 -5.09 16.18
N ASP A 28 -12.95 -4.69 17.10
CA ASP A 28 -12.20 -3.43 16.98
C ASP A 28 -11.01 -3.54 16.00
N GLU A 29 -10.76 -4.71 15.40
CA GLU A 29 -9.58 -4.99 14.57
C GLU A 29 -9.88 -5.91 13.38
N LEU A 30 -9.23 -5.66 12.23
CA LEU A 30 -9.24 -6.58 11.10
C LEU A 30 -8.52 -7.87 11.48
N LYS A 31 -9.07 -9.02 11.07
CA LYS A 31 -8.48 -10.34 11.30
C LYS A 31 -8.24 -11.05 9.97
N PRO A 32 -7.36 -12.06 9.91
CA PRO A 32 -7.11 -12.81 8.68
C PRO A 32 -8.37 -13.41 8.03
N GLU A 33 -9.36 -13.81 8.81
CA GLU A 33 -10.64 -14.31 8.31
C GLU A 33 -11.50 -13.24 7.60
N HIS A 34 -11.20 -11.95 7.80
CA HIS A 34 -11.86 -10.83 7.13
C HIS A 34 -11.17 -10.47 5.79
N VAL A 35 -10.14 -11.21 5.39
CA VAL A 35 -9.36 -10.96 4.18
C VAL A 35 -9.56 -12.10 3.16
N ASP A 36 -10.21 -11.77 2.03
CA ASP A 36 -10.27 -12.66 0.86
C ASP A 36 -8.95 -12.59 0.08
N PHE A 37 -8.04 -13.50 0.41
CA PHE A 37 -6.68 -13.54 -0.12
C PHE A 37 -6.48 -14.47 -1.32
N ASP A 38 -5.78 -13.96 -2.34
CA ASP A 38 -5.42 -14.71 -3.55
C ASP A 38 -4.07 -14.21 -4.09
N ASP A 39 -3.16 -15.13 -4.42
CA ASP A 39 -1.82 -14.81 -4.91
C ASP A 39 -1.60 -15.13 -6.41
N ASN A 40 -2.65 -15.54 -7.11
CA ASN A 40 -2.63 -15.90 -8.54
C ASN A 40 -2.97 -14.70 -9.46
N LEU A 41 -2.50 -13.50 -9.09
CA LEU A 41 -2.77 -12.28 -9.84
C LEU A 41 -1.86 -12.20 -11.07
N SER A 42 -2.41 -12.34 -12.27
CA SER A 42 -1.68 -12.13 -13.54
C SER A 42 -2.12 -10.82 -14.20
N GLY A 43 -1.22 -9.84 -14.27
CA GLY A 43 -1.46 -8.55 -14.95
C GLY A 43 -1.22 -7.32 -14.06
N ASN A 44 -1.46 -7.45 -12.75
CA ASN A 44 -1.18 -6.43 -11.74
C ASN A 44 -0.22 -7.00 -10.68
N TRP A 45 0.29 -6.13 -9.79
CA TRP A 45 1.17 -6.55 -8.69
C TRP A 45 0.41 -6.77 -7.39
N GLY A 46 -0.66 -6.00 -7.17
CA GLY A 46 -1.62 -6.18 -6.10
C GLY A 46 -3.03 -5.78 -6.52
N ARG A 47 -3.98 -6.04 -5.63
CA ARG A 47 -5.34 -5.52 -5.70
C ARG A 47 -5.93 -5.51 -4.29
N CYS A 48 -6.42 -4.36 -3.86
CA CYS A 48 -7.15 -4.23 -2.61
C CYS A 48 -8.48 -3.47 -2.79
N GLY A 49 -9.39 -3.66 -1.84
CA GLY A 49 -10.62 -2.89 -1.73
C GLY A 49 -11.61 -3.51 -0.75
N SER A 50 -12.49 -2.69 -0.19
CA SER A 50 -13.58 -3.11 0.68
C SER A 50 -14.79 -3.62 -0.12
N ARG A 51 -15.50 -4.59 0.44
CA ARG A 51 -16.82 -5.05 -0.02
C ARG A 51 -17.93 -4.38 0.77
N SER A 52 -19.16 -4.48 0.25
CA SER A 52 -20.36 -3.94 0.92
C SER A 52 -20.68 -4.61 2.25
N ASP A 53 -20.16 -5.82 2.49
CA ASP A 53 -20.27 -6.55 3.75
C ASP A 53 -19.10 -6.25 4.71
N GLY A 54 -18.23 -5.30 4.35
CA GLY A 54 -17.03 -4.86 5.10
C GLY A 54 -15.85 -5.82 5.01
N THR A 55 -15.93 -6.93 4.26
CA THR A 55 -14.78 -7.80 3.98
C THR A 55 -13.74 -7.04 3.15
N ILE A 56 -12.46 -7.23 3.44
CA ILE A 56 -11.36 -6.71 2.62
C ILE A 56 -10.94 -7.77 1.61
N VAL A 57 -10.88 -7.40 0.32
CA VAL A 57 -10.22 -8.23 -0.69
C VAL A 57 -8.77 -7.78 -0.75
N TYR A 58 -7.82 -8.70 -0.57
CA TYR A 58 -6.40 -8.40 -0.76
C TYR A 58 -5.76 -9.46 -1.63
N LYS A 59 -5.25 -9.07 -2.80
CA LYS A 59 -4.60 -9.99 -3.73
C LYS A 59 -3.22 -9.50 -4.07
N ILE A 60 -2.30 -10.43 -4.31
CA ILE A 60 -0.94 -10.12 -4.70
C ILE A 60 -0.49 -10.98 -5.87
N ASN A 61 0.52 -10.54 -6.61
CA ASN A 61 1.23 -11.40 -7.53
C ASN A 61 2.30 -12.19 -6.77
N ARG A 62 2.12 -13.51 -6.62
CA ARG A 62 3.05 -14.38 -5.87
C ARG A 62 4.50 -14.26 -6.35
N GLN A 63 4.73 -14.28 -7.66
CA GLN A 63 6.09 -14.25 -8.21
C GLN A 63 6.76 -12.91 -7.89
N LYS A 64 6.06 -11.79 -8.07
CA LYS A 64 6.59 -10.47 -7.73
C LYS A 64 6.88 -10.33 -6.25
N TRP A 65 6.00 -10.84 -5.39
CA TRP A 65 6.25 -10.84 -3.96
C TRP A 65 7.56 -11.55 -3.62
N ILE A 66 7.79 -12.76 -4.16
CA ILE A 66 9.02 -13.53 -3.92
C ILE A 66 10.26 -12.75 -4.44
N ASP A 67 10.17 -12.18 -5.64
CA ASP A 67 11.30 -11.50 -6.30
C ASP A 67 11.69 -10.17 -5.64
N TRP A 68 10.80 -9.55 -4.87
CA TRP A 68 11.00 -8.22 -4.31
C TRP A 68 11.62 -8.25 -2.92
N ASP A 69 12.43 -7.23 -2.63
CA ASP A 69 12.87 -6.91 -1.28
C ASP A 69 11.72 -6.38 -0.40
N VAL A 70 12.00 -6.25 0.90
CA VAL A 70 11.02 -5.81 1.90
C VAL A 70 10.49 -4.41 1.62
N ASN A 71 11.34 -3.47 1.19
CA ASN A 71 10.97 -2.08 0.91
C ASN A 71 9.98 -1.99 -0.24
N ARG A 72 10.19 -2.79 -1.28
CA ARG A 72 9.31 -2.83 -2.44
C ARG A 72 8.00 -3.56 -2.16
N ARG A 73 8.00 -4.57 -1.27
CA ARG A 73 6.77 -5.19 -0.77
C ARG A 73 5.96 -4.19 0.06
N LEU A 74 6.61 -3.46 0.97
CA LEU A 74 5.95 -2.44 1.78
C LEU A 74 5.34 -1.34 0.92
N MET A 75 6.07 -0.84 -0.08
CA MET A 75 5.51 0.11 -1.06
C MET A 75 4.22 -0.41 -1.71
N LEU A 76 4.20 -1.68 -2.13
CA LEU A 76 2.98 -2.28 -2.69
C LEU A 76 1.85 -2.30 -1.66
N ILE A 77 2.12 -2.68 -0.41
CA ILE A 77 1.08 -2.71 0.63
C ILE A 77 0.51 -1.31 0.87
N ILE A 78 1.37 -0.28 0.98
CA ILE A 78 0.93 1.12 1.12
C ILE A 78 0.04 1.53 -0.05
N HIS A 79 0.43 1.20 -1.29
CA HIS A 79 -0.40 1.47 -2.48
C HIS A 79 -1.77 0.79 -2.38
N GLU A 80 -1.78 -0.49 -2.04
CA GLU A 80 -3.01 -1.28 -1.95
C GLU A 80 -3.90 -0.81 -0.79
N LEU A 81 -3.35 -0.40 0.35
CA LEU A 81 -4.13 0.19 1.44
C LEU A 81 -4.83 1.49 1.00
N GLY A 82 -4.20 2.29 0.14
CA GLY A 82 -4.86 3.46 -0.46
C GLY A 82 -6.16 3.13 -1.21
N HIS A 83 -6.30 1.90 -1.71
CA HIS A 83 -7.52 1.45 -2.40
C HIS A 83 -8.68 1.07 -1.48
N VAL A 84 -8.46 1.02 -0.16
CA VAL A 84 -9.54 0.79 0.83
C VAL A 84 -10.59 1.90 0.77
N GLU A 85 -10.14 3.16 0.65
CA GLU A 85 -11.04 4.33 0.55
C GLU A 85 -11.15 4.92 -0.86
N HIS A 86 -10.17 4.63 -1.73
CA HIS A 86 -10.07 5.26 -3.05
C HIS A 86 -9.86 4.24 -4.17
N ALA A 87 -10.95 3.82 -4.80
CA ALA A 87 -10.93 2.85 -5.92
C ALA A 87 -10.18 3.34 -7.17
N HIS A 88 -9.90 4.63 -7.30
CA HIS A 88 -9.23 5.22 -8.46
C HIS A 88 -8.08 6.11 -8.02
N HIS A 89 -6.99 6.08 -8.78
CA HIS A 89 -5.76 6.86 -8.62
C HIS A 89 -5.90 8.37 -8.92
N LYS A 90 -6.99 8.98 -8.46
CA LYS A 90 -7.19 10.43 -8.44
C LYS A 90 -6.21 11.08 -7.44
N PRO A 91 -6.04 12.41 -7.45
CA PRO A 91 -5.18 13.09 -6.48
C PRO A 91 -5.42 12.72 -5.00
N SER A 92 -6.66 12.42 -4.60
CA SER A 92 -6.98 11.97 -3.23
C SER A 92 -6.37 10.62 -2.88
N PHE A 93 -6.32 9.66 -3.83
CA PHE A 93 -5.64 8.38 -3.63
C PHE A 93 -4.16 8.58 -3.31
N TRP A 94 -3.48 9.44 -4.05
CA TRP A 94 -2.05 9.69 -3.82
C TRP A 94 -1.80 10.42 -2.51
N LYS A 95 -2.72 11.27 -2.07
CA LYS A 95 -2.67 11.86 -0.73
C LYS A 95 -2.80 10.76 0.34
N GLN A 96 -3.77 9.87 0.20
CA GLN A 96 -3.95 8.73 1.11
C GLN A 96 -2.70 7.85 1.19
N VAL A 97 -2.04 7.58 0.06
CA VAL A 97 -0.78 6.83 0.00
C VAL A 97 0.34 7.53 0.78
N ILE A 98 0.43 8.86 0.69
CA ILE A 98 1.40 9.66 1.47
C ILE A 98 1.05 9.58 2.96
N ASP A 99 -0.22 9.80 3.32
CA ASP A 99 -0.69 9.76 4.71
C ASP A 99 -0.42 8.37 5.35
N ILE A 100 -0.60 7.26 4.61
CA ILE A 100 -0.26 5.91 5.08
C ILE A 100 1.25 5.76 5.28
N TYR A 101 2.07 6.22 4.33
CA TYR A 101 3.52 6.17 4.47
C TYR A 101 4.01 6.95 5.70
N GLU A 102 3.50 8.16 5.92
CA GLU A 102 3.88 8.99 7.07
C GLU A 102 3.52 8.32 8.38
N THR A 103 2.30 7.79 8.52
CA THR A 103 1.88 7.03 9.71
C THR A 103 2.77 5.81 9.95
N PHE A 104 3.11 5.06 8.89
CA PHE A 104 3.98 3.89 9.02
C PHE A 104 5.41 4.26 9.41
N LYS A 105 5.93 5.36 8.86
CA LYS A 105 7.25 5.88 9.23
C LYS A 105 7.27 6.39 10.69
N ASP A 106 6.20 7.06 11.13
CA ASP A 106 6.06 7.52 12.52
C ASP A 106 5.90 6.36 13.51
N ARG A 107 5.45 5.20 13.03
CA ARG A 107 5.28 3.95 13.79
C ARG A 107 6.27 2.86 13.33
N GLU A 108 7.49 3.25 12.98
CA GLU A 108 8.45 2.35 12.31
C GLU A 108 8.71 1.04 13.08
N ASP A 109 8.82 1.09 14.41
CA ASP A 109 9.06 -0.10 15.24
C ASP A 109 7.96 -1.16 15.09
N GLU A 110 6.69 -0.73 15.02
CA GLU A 110 5.54 -1.63 14.86
C GLU A 110 5.47 -2.20 13.44
N VAL A 111 5.85 -1.39 12.44
CA VAL A 111 5.91 -1.81 11.04
C VAL A 111 7.05 -2.82 10.83
N ASP A 112 8.22 -2.58 11.41
CA ASP A 112 9.37 -3.49 11.36
C ASP A 112 9.03 -4.85 11.98
N GLU A 113 8.32 -4.85 13.12
CA GLU A 113 7.81 -6.08 13.75
C GLU A 113 6.82 -6.80 12.84
N ALA A 114 5.84 -6.08 12.28
CA ALA A 114 4.81 -6.64 11.41
C ALA A 114 5.39 -7.27 10.13
N ILE A 115 6.37 -6.62 9.49
CA ILE A 115 6.93 -7.10 8.21
C ILE A 115 8.11 -8.07 8.40
N ALA A 116 8.66 -8.15 9.61
CA ALA A 116 9.82 -8.97 9.98
C ALA A 116 11.03 -8.76 9.06
N GLY A 117 11.43 -7.50 8.83
CA GLY A 117 12.61 -7.16 8.05
C GLY A 117 13.03 -5.70 8.20
N ASP A 118 14.31 -5.43 7.97
CA ASP A 118 14.88 -4.09 8.11
C ASP A 118 14.38 -3.15 6.99
N ILE A 119 13.56 -2.17 7.34
CA ILE A 119 13.02 -1.20 6.39
C ILE A 119 14.03 -0.06 6.15
N ASP A 120 14.35 0.16 4.86
CA ASP A 120 14.99 1.39 4.40
C ASP A 120 13.90 2.33 3.86
N TRP A 121 13.43 3.24 4.71
CA TRP A 121 12.38 4.21 4.38
C TRP A 121 12.72 5.07 3.15
N ALA A 122 14.00 5.35 2.90
CA ALA A 122 14.40 6.08 1.70
C ALA A 122 14.22 5.23 0.43
N GLN A 123 14.43 3.91 0.47
CA GLN A 123 14.05 3.03 -0.64
C GLN A 123 12.53 2.92 -0.80
N VAL A 124 11.77 2.87 0.30
CA VAL A 124 10.29 2.86 0.23
C VAL A 124 9.79 4.13 -0.45
N ALA A 125 10.25 5.31 -0.01
CA ALA A 125 9.93 6.61 -0.61
C ALA A 125 10.29 6.63 -2.10
N LYS A 126 11.51 6.20 -2.46
CA LYS A 126 11.93 6.07 -3.86
C LYS A 126 11.01 5.19 -4.70
N HIS A 127 10.55 4.06 -4.15
CA HIS A 127 9.62 3.17 -4.83
C HIS A 127 8.26 3.83 -5.02
N LEU A 128 7.73 4.47 -3.98
CA LEU A 128 6.46 5.22 -4.01
C LEU A 128 6.50 6.37 -5.01
N THR A 129 7.55 7.19 -5.02
CA THR A 129 7.74 8.27 -6.00
C THR A 129 7.79 7.76 -7.44
N ARG A 130 8.18 6.50 -7.67
CA ARG A 130 8.26 5.90 -9.02
C ARG A 130 6.99 5.17 -9.44
N ASP A 131 6.10 4.89 -8.49
CA ASP A 131 4.87 4.14 -8.72
C ASP A 131 3.87 4.86 -9.65
N PRO A 132 3.64 6.18 -9.53
CA PRO A 132 2.88 6.93 -10.53
C PRO A 132 3.42 6.69 -11.93
N ASN A 133 2.56 6.26 -12.84
CA ASN A 133 2.89 5.99 -14.23
C ASN A 133 1.68 6.24 -15.14
N SER A 134 1.86 6.08 -16.46
CA SER A 134 0.83 6.41 -17.45
C SER A 134 -0.45 5.57 -17.35
N LYS A 135 -0.42 4.46 -16.61
CA LYS A 135 -1.59 3.60 -16.36
C LYS A 135 -2.28 3.90 -15.03
N THR A 136 -1.57 4.49 -14.07
CA THR A 136 -2.10 4.75 -12.73
C THR A 136 -2.53 6.20 -12.59
N VAL A 137 -1.77 7.19 -13.06
CA VAL A 137 -2.14 8.61 -12.85
C VAL A 137 -3.39 8.99 -13.64
N ASP A 138 -4.36 9.65 -12.99
CA ASP A 138 -5.51 10.27 -13.67
C ASP A 138 -5.04 11.51 -14.46
N ARG A 139 -4.69 11.26 -15.73
CA ARG A 139 -4.15 12.28 -16.64
C ARG A 139 -5.13 13.39 -17.03
N ARG A 140 -6.37 13.35 -16.55
CA ARG A 140 -7.32 14.47 -16.67
C ARG A 140 -7.04 15.56 -15.64
N CYS A 141 -6.32 15.23 -14.57
CA CYS A 141 -6.02 16.13 -13.45
C CYS A 141 -4.57 16.58 -13.43
N GLU A 142 -3.63 15.69 -13.75
CA GLU A 142 -2.19 15.97 -13.70
C GLU A 142 -1.39 15.01 -14.57
N THR A 143 -0.18 15.40 -14.94
CA THR A 143 0.77 14.53 -15.63
C THR A 143 1.43 13.54 -14.66
N VAL A 144 2.10 12.53 -15.21
CA VAL A 144 2.86 11.58 -14.39
C VAL A 144 3.98 12.31 -13.64
N ASP A 145 4.73 13.18 -14.31
CA ASP A 145 5.86 13.88 -13.68
C ASP A 145 5.39 14.86 -12.61
N GLU A 146 4.29 15.58 -12.82
CA GLU A 146 3.69 16.43 -11.78
C GLU A 146 3.30 15.63 -10.53
N ARG A 147 2.74 14.42 -10.69
CA ARG A 147 2.43 13.56 -9.55
C ARG A 147 3.70 13.05 -8.87
N ARG A 148 4.70 12.62 -9.63
CA ARG A 148 5.97 12.14 -9.06
C ARG A 148 6.70 13.23 -8.29
N GLU A 149 6.73 14.45 -8.81
CA GLU A 149 7.29 15.62 -8.13
C GLU A 149 6.55 15.88 -6.80
N LYS A 150 5.21 15.95 -6.81
CA LYS A 150 4.42 16.10 -5.58
C LYS A 150 4.66 15.00 -4.56
N MET A 151 4.84 13.75 -5.01
CA MET A 151 5.17 12.64 -4.11
C MET A 151 6.60 12.75 -3.58
N ALA A 152 7.57 13.16 -4.40
CA ALA A 152 8.94 13.37 -3.96
C ALA A 152 9.01 14.44 -2.87
N ASP A 153 8.35 15.57 -3.09
CA ASP A 153 8.29 16.68 -2.13
C ASP A 153 7.63 16.25 -0.81
N ALA A 154 6.49 15.55 -0.88
CA ALA A 154 5.76 15.12 0.31
C ALA A 154 6.50 14.04 1.11
N LEU A 155 7.24 13.15 0.43
CA LEU A 155 7.97 12.06 1.07
C LEU A 155 9.40 12.44 1.47
N ASP A 156 9.79 13.71 1.30
CA ASP A 156 11.15 14.24 1.52
C ASP A 156 12.22 13.42 0.76
N TYR A 157 11.94 13.11 -0.52
CA TYR A 157 12.78 12.29 -1.37
C TYR A 157 13.52 13.12 -2.44
N ASP A 158 14.74 13.54 -2.10
CA ASP A 158 15.64 14.33 -2.97
C ASP A 158 16.10 13.62 -4.26
N GLY A 159 15.87 12.31 -4.38
CA GLY A 159 16.38 11.51 -5.50
C GLY A 159 15.48 11.51 -6.74
N TYR A 160 14.53 12.44 -6.85
CA TYR A 160 13.65 12.56 -8.01
C TYR A 160 14.39 13.18 -9.20
N VAL A 161 14.26 12.54 -10.36
CA VAL A 161 14.76 13.05 -11.64
C VAL A 161 13.61 12.94 -12.65
N PRO A 162 13.17 14.05 -13.26
CA PRO A 162 12.12 14.03 -14.27
C PRO A 162 12.48 13.09 -15.44
N ALA A 163 11.49 12.40 -15.99
CA ALA A 163 11.68 11.63 -17.21
C ALA A 163 11.66 12.59 -18.41
N TYR A 164 12.80 12.77 -19.09
CA TYR A 164 12.89 13.54 -20.34
C TYR A 164 12.29 12.77 -21.53
#